data_AF-A0A2I2A8P5-F1
#
_entry.id   AF-A0A2I2A8P5-F1
#
_cell.length_a   1.000
_cell.length_b   1.000
_cell.length_c   1.000
_cell.angle_alpha   90.00
_cell.angle_beta   90.00
_cell.angle_gamma   90.00
#
_symmetry.space_group_name_H-M   'P 1'
#
loop_
_entity.id
_entity.type
_entity.pdbx_description
1 polymer ?
#
loop_
_entity_poly.entity_id
_entity_poly.type
_entity_poly.pdbx_seq_one_letter_code
_entity_poly.pdbx_strand_id
1 'polypeptide(L)'
;MNELVIMRDQQAVTTSLILAEAFGKQHKNVIQAIEGKIEPAENSARYRTMFSKGIYTDKKGEQRKMYYLNRDGFTFIAMGFTGRKADEFKLKYIEAFNKMEEQIKQAYLMQKQDSYMIDDPIQRAQRWIEEREEYKAKLEVMYEETQNIQDNTPISSKDYQVLSRKIGEKLERYINQHRIYNRNQIALLRWDLNNAILTAAGVPARTLIRQKHFTAVAEALVNWEPSLSTLEKLKAY
;
A
#
# COMPACT_ATOMS: atom_id res chain seq x y z
N MET A 1 17.73 -5.09 -35.08
CA MET A 1 17.66 -6.22 -34.13
C MET A 1 16.37 -6.04 -33.35
N ASN A 2 15.44 -6.98 -33.40
CA ASN A 2 14.19 -6.89 -32.62
C ASN A 2 14.53 -7.18 -31.15
N GLU A 3 14.07 -6.33 -30.23
CA GLU A 3 14.16 -6.57 -28.79
C GLU A 3 13.41 -7.86 -28.44
N LEU A 4 14.13 -8.88 -27.96
CA LEU A 4 13.56 -10.19 -27.63
C LEU A 4 12.75 -10.17 -26.32
N VAL A 5 12.99 -9.16 -25.48
CA VAL A 5 12.43 -8.99 -24.15
C VAL A 5 12.04 -7.52 -23.98
N ILE A 6 10.86 -7.28 -23.41
CA ILE A 6 10.30 -5.96 -23.11
C ILE A 6 9.98 -5.88 -21.62
N MET A 7 10.05 -4.68 -21.04
CA MET A 7 9.63 -4.45 -19.65
C MET A 7 8.13 -4.16 -19.59
N ARG A 8 7.41 -4.93 -18.79
CA ARG A 8 5.98 -4.72 -18.54
C ARG A 8 5.66 -5.04 -17.08
N ASP A 9 4.95 -4.15 -16.40
CA ASP A 9 4.55 -4.33 -15.00
C ASP A 9 5.76 -4.66 -14.08
N GLN A 10 6.89 -3.97 -14.32
CA GLN A 10 8.18 -4.22 -13.66
C GLN A 10 8.78 -5.62 -13.87
N GLN A 11 8.23 -6.41 -14.79
CA GLN A 11 8.71 -7.73 -15.15
C GLN A 11 9.22 -7.75 -16.59
N ALA A 12 10.39 -8.36 -16.80
CA ALA A 12 10.88 -8.69 -18.13
C ALA A 12 10.02 -9.80 -18.74
N VAL A 13 9.38 -9.50 -19.88
CA VAL A 13 8.50 -10.43 -20.60
C VAL A 13 8.85 -10.48 -22.09
N THR A 14 8.52 -11.57 -22.77
CA THR A 14 8.54 -11.68 -24.23
C THR A 14 7.13 -11.89 -24.76
N THR A 15 6.92 -11.80 -26.07
CA THR A 15 5.60 -12.01 -26.69
C THR A 15 5.56 -13.31 -27.47
N SER A 16 4.36 -13.88 -27.60
CA SER A 16 4.16 -15.06 -28.45
C SER A 16 4.46 -14.79 -29.93
N LEU A 17 4.48 -13.52 -30.36
CA LEU A 17 4.89 -13.11 -31.70
C LEU A 17 6.40 -13.23 -31.90
N ILE A 18 7.17 -12.64 -30.98
CA ILE A 18 8.63 -12.75 -30.97
C ILE A 18 9.03 -14.23 -30.92
N LEU A 19 8.32 -15.02 -30.10
CA LEU A 19 8.54 -16.45 -30.01
C LEU A 19 8.23 -17.18 -31.32
N ALA A 20 7.14 -16.84 -31.99
CA ALA A 20 6.79 -17.42 -33.29
C ALA A 20 7.86 -17.12 -34.35
N GLU A 21 8.32 -15.88 -34.43
CA GLU A 21 9.37 -15.44 -35.33
C GLU A 21 10.70 -16.17 -35.05
N ALA A 22 11.13 -16.17 -33.79
CA ALA A 22 12.36 -16.79 -33.32
C ALA A 22 12.46 -18.28 -33.67
N PHE A 23 11.38 -19.02 -33.47
CA PHE A 23 11.34 -20.47 -33.69
C PHE A 23 10.88 -20.85 -35.11
N GLY A 24 10.64 -19.86 -35.99
CA GLY A 24 10.13 -20.09 -37.35
C GLY A 24 8.79 -20.82 -37.38
N LYS A 25 7.94 -20.57 -36.37
CA LYS A 25 6.61 -21.19 -36.24
C LYS A 25 5.52 -20.18 -36.58
N GLN A 26 4.38 -20.68 -37.05
CA GLN A 26 3.19 -19.82 -37.18
C GLN A 26 2.71 -19.37 -35.80
N HIS A 27 2.35 -18.09 -35.68
CA HIS A 27 1.87 -17.52 -34.41
C HIS A 27 0.68 -18.29 -33.82
N LYS A 28 -0.24 -18.75 -34.68
CA LYS A 28 -1.36 -19.61 -34.30
C LYS A 28 -0.91 -20.87 -33.53
N ASN A 29 0.16 -21.51 -33.97
CA ASN A 29 0.65 -22.76 -33.35
C ASN A 29 1.28 -22.48 -31.98
N VAL A 30 1.94 -21.33 -31.82
CA VAL A 30 2.49 -20.90 -30.53
C VAL A 30 1.35 -20.59 -29.55
N ILE A 31 0.30 -19.90 -29.99
CA ILE A 31 -0.87 -19.65 -29.16
C ILE A 31 -1.54 -20.97 -28.75
N GLN A 32 -1.73 -21.90 -29.67
CA GLN A 32 -2.29 -23.22 -29.35
C GLN A 32 -1.44 -23.99 -28.34
N ALA A 33 -0.10 -23.92 -28.45
CA ALA A 33 0.79 -24.53 -27.48
C ALA A 33 0.66 -23.90 -26.08
N ILE A 34 0.42 -22.60 -25.99
CA ILE A 34 0.18 -21.90 -24.72
C ILE A 34 -1.20 -22.27 -24.15
N GLU A 35 -2.26 -22.13 -24.94
CA GLU A 35 -3.64 -22.42 -24.53
C GLU A 35 -3.81 -23.89 -24.12
N GLY A 36 -3.24 -24.82 -24.87
CA GLY A 36 -3.25 -26.25 -24.56
C GLY A 36 -2.49 -26.63 -23.27
N LYS A 37 -1.73 -25.72 -22.66
CA LYS A 37 -1.12 -25.92 -21.33
C LYS A 37 -1.89 -25.24 -20.22
N ILE A 38 -2.59 -24.15 -20.52
CA ILE A 38 -3.41 -23.40 -19.56
C ILE A 38 -4.73 -24.13 -19.27
N GLU A 39 -5.33 -24.77 -20.28
CA GLU A 39 -6.68 -25.34 -20.19
C GLU A 39 -6.77 -26.71 -19.47
N PRO A 40 -5.85 -27.68 -19.65
CA PRO A 40 -6.03 -29.03 -19.09
C PRO A 40 -5.50 -29.26 -17.66
N ALA A 41 -4.89 -28.26 -16.99
CA ALA A 41 -4.05 -28.54 -15.83
C ALA A 41 -4.74 -28.35 -14.46
N GLU A 42 -4.64 -29.37 -13.58
CA GLU A 42 -4.81 -29.27 -12.12
C GLU A 42 -3.98 -28.11 -11.50
N ASN A 43 -2.93 -27.67 -12.19
CA ASN A 43 -2.03 -26.58 -11.81
C ASN A 43 -2.29 -25.24 -12.54
N SER A 44 -3.51 -25.02 -13.07
CA SER A 44 -3.86 -23.83 -13.87
C SER A 44 -3.48 -22.48 -13.22
N ALA A 45 -3.50 -22.38 -11.89
CA ALA A 45 -3.10 -21.19 -11.15
C ALA A 45 -1.62 -20.81 -11.40
N ARG A 46 -0.72 -21.79 -11.44
CA ARG A 46 0.73 -21.56 -11.65
C ARG A 46 1.06 -21.25 -13.11
N TYR A 47 0.28 -21.76 -14.07
CA TYR A 47 0.46 -21.40 -15.48
C TYR A 47 -0.09 -20.00 -15.78
N ARG A 48 -1.16 -19.56 -15.09
CA ARG A 48 -1.70 -18.21 -15.24
C ARG A 48 -0.73 -17.12 -14.79
N THR A 49 0.22 -17.41 -13.89
CA THR A 49 1.28 -16.45 -13.52
C THR A 49 2.38 -16.35 -14.57
N MET A 50 2.49 -17.33 -15.47
CA MET A 50 3.50 -17.40 -16.53
C MET A 50 3.06 -16.73 -17.84
N PHE A 51 1.75 -16.65 -18.08
CA PHE A 51 1.15 -16.21 -19.34
C PHE A 51 0.09 -15.13 -19.10
N SER A 52 0.28 -13.94 -19.68
CA SER A 52 -0.70 -12.85 -19.65
C SER A 52 -1.27 -12.58 -21.03
N LYS A 53 -2.58 -12.38 -21.15
CA LYS A 53 -3.23 -12.10 -22.44
C LYS A 53 -2.85 -10.71 -22.96
N GLY A 54 -2.78 -10.59 -24.27
CA GLY A 54 -2.48 -9.37 -25.00
C GLY A 54 -3.19 -9.31 -26.34
N ILE A 55 -3.19 -8.13 -26.94
CA ILE A 55 -3.71 -7.89 -28.29
C ILE A 55 -2.64 -7.11 -29.06
N TYR A 56 -2.48 -7.45 -30.34
CA TYR A 56 -1.67 -6.66 -31.28
C TYR A 56 -2.48 -6.38 -32.54
N THR A 57 -2.09 -5.33 -33.25
CA THR A 57 -2.65 -5.00 -34.56
C THR A 57 -1.81 -5.69 -35.63
N ASP A 58 -2.45 -6.51 -36.47
CA ASP A 58 -1.76 -7.19 -37.56
C ASP A 58 -1.51 -6.23 -38.76
N LYS A 59 -0.78 -6.71 -39.77
CA LYS A 59 -0.46 -5.92 -40.97
C LYS A 59 -1.68 -5.50 -41.79
N LYS A 60 -2.86 -6.09 -41.55
CA LYS A 60 -4.14 -5.75 -42.18
C LYS A 60 -4.96 -4.76 -41.34
N GLY A 61 -4.44 -4.34 -40.19
CA GLY A 61 -5.14 -3.45 -39.26
C GLY A 61 -6.11 -4.19 -38.33
N GLU A 62 -6.15 -5.53 -38.36
CA GLU A 62 -7.06 -6.31 -37.52
C GLU A 62 -6.44 -6.58 -36.14
N GLN A 63 -7.25 -6.50 -35.09
CA GLN A 63 -6.81 -6.85 -33.75
C GLN A 63 -6.75 -8.38 -33.59
N ARG A 64 -5.59 -8.88 -33.17
CA ARG A 64 -5.30 -10.30 -32.99
C ARG A 64 -4.82 -10.55 -31.57
N LYS A 65 -5.21 -11.70 -31.01
CA LYS A 65 -4.73 -12.15 -29.69
C LYS A 65 -3.24 -12.46 -29.73
N MET A 66 -2.54 -12.15 -28.64
CA MET A 66 -1.19 -12.61 -28.35
C MET A 66 -1.07 -12.88 -26.84
N TYR A 67 0.07 -13.43 -26.44
CA TYR A 67 0.40 -13.66 -25.03
C TYR A 67 1.73 -13.00 -24.71
N TYR A 68 1.81 -12.47 -23.50
CA TYR A 68 3.05 -12.09 -22.84
C TYR A 68 3.50 -13.26 -21.98
N LEU A 69 4.78 -13.58 -22.07
CA LEU A 69 5.40 -14.71 -21.40
C LEU A 69 6.50 -14.14 -20.50
N ASN A 70 6.42 -14.41 -19.21
CA ASN A 70 7.56 -14.14 -18.33
C ASN A 70 8.68 -15.18 -18.57
N ARG A 71 9.78 -15.07 -17.83
CA ARG A 71 10.93 -15.98 -17.97
C ARG A 71 10.53 -17.46 -17.95
N ASP A 72 9.66 -17.84 -17.02
CA ASP A 72 9.26 -19.22 -16.79
C ASP A 72 8.32 -19.70 -17.90
N GLY A 73 7.34 -18.87 -18.28
CA GLY A 73 6.43 -19.16 -19.39
C GLY A 73 7.16 -19.32 -20.72
N PHE A 74 8.13 -18.45 -20.99
CA PHE A 74 9.01 -18.60 -22.14
C PHE A 74 9.75 -19.93 -22.09
N THR A 75 10.44 -20.21 -20.99
CA THR A 75 11.30 -21.40 -20.85
C THR A 75 10.48 -22.67 -21.03
N PHE A 76 9.29 -22.70 -20.43
CA PHE A 76 8.36 -23.82 -20.50
C PHE A 76 7.91 -24.12 -21.93
N ILE A 77 7.58 -23.09 -22.73
CA ILE A 77 7.16 -23.27 -24.12
C ILE A 77 8.37 -23.60 -25.02
N ALA A 78 9.49 -22.90 -24.84
CA ALA A 78 10.70 -23.07 -25.63
C ALA A 78 11.33 -24.46 -25.47
N MET A 79 11.26 -25.07 -24.29
CA MET A 79 11.72 -26.44 -24.05
C MET A 79 10.93 -27.48 -24.86
N GLY A 80 9.66 -27.21 -25.17
CA GLY A 80 8.83 -28.06 -26.04
C GLY A 80 9.16 -27.94 -27.52
N PHE A 81 10.01 -26.99 -27.92
CA PHE A 81 10.40 -26.78 -29.32
C PHE A 81 11.74 -27.45 -29.63
N THR A 82 11.77 -28.22 -30.73
CA THR A 82 12.94 -28.98 -31.19
C THR A 82 13.47 -28.44 -32.53
N GLY A 83 14.76 -28.68 -32.81
CA GLY A 83 15.43 -28.35 -34.07
C GLY A 83 16.57 -27.33 -33.92
N ARG A 84 17.49 -27.29 -34.90
CA ARG A 84 18.75 -26.50 -34.82
C ARG A 84 18.53 -25.01 -34.49
N LYS A 85 17.52 -24.36 -35.12
CA LYS A 85 17.17 -22.95 -34.83
C LYS A 85 16.61 -22.76 -33.41
N ALA A 86 15.88 -23.76 -32.90
CA ALA A 86 15.35 -23.73 -31.55
C ALA A 86 16.49 -23.79 -30.52
N ASP A 87 17.51 -24.60 -30.77
CA ASP A 87 18.65 -24.75 -29.87
C ASP A 87 19.55 -23.51 -29.87
N GLU A 88 19.82 -22.92 -31.04
CA GLU A 88 20.51 -21.62 -31.14
C GLU A 88 19.78 -20.51 -30.38
N PHE A 89 18.45 -20.48 -30.46
CA PHE A 89 17.65 -19.50 -29.73
C PHE A 89 17.68 -19.73 -28.22
N LYS A 90 17.58 -21.00 -27.76
CA LYS A 90 17.70 -21.35 -26.34
C LYS A 90 19.05 -20.89 -25.76
N LEU A 91 20.14 -21.09 -26.50
CA LEU A 91 21.47 -20.65 -26.08
C LEU A 91 21.56 -19.12 -25.96
N LYS A 92 21.05 -18.38 -26.95
CA LYS A 92 20.99 -16.90 -26.89
C LYS A 92 20.14 -16.39 -25.74
N TYR A 93 19.04 -17.06 -25.43
CA TYR A 93 18.18 -16.71 -24.32
C TYR A 93 18.87 -16.94 -22.97
N ILE A 94 19.56 -18.07 -22.80
CA ILE A 94 20.38 -18.36 -21.60
C ILE A 94 21.45 -17.28 -21.44
N GLU A 95 22.14 -16.91 -22.52
CA GLU A 95 23.17 -15.86 -22.48
C GLU A 95 22.60 -14.49 -22.08
N ALA A 96 21.46 -14.09 -22.65
CA ALA A 96 20.78 -12.85 -22.29
C ALA A 96 20.33 -12.85 -20.82
N PHE A 97 19.84 -13.98 -20.32
CA PHE A 97 19.47 -14.13 -18.93
C PHE A 97 20.67 -14.03 -17.99
N ASN A 98 21.78 -14.71 -18.31
CA ASN A 98 23.01 -14.65 -17.51
C ASN A 98 23.57 -13.22 -17.47
N LYS A 99 23.56 -12.50 -18.60
CA LYS A 99 23.96 -11.08 -18.64
C LYS A 99 23.08 -10.21 -17.76
N MET A 100 21.77 -10.42 -17.78
CA MET A 100 20.84 -9.69 -16.92
C MET A 100 21.06 -10.03 -15.43
N GLU A 101 21.26 -11.31 -15.10
CA GLU A 101 21.57 -11.74 -13.73
C GLU A 101 22.88 -11.10 -13.23
N GLU A 102 23.89 -11.05 -14.09
CA GLU A 102 25.18 -10.43 -13.77
C GLU A 102 25.06 -8.92 -13.60
N GLN A 103 24.28 -8.23 -14.43
CA GLN A 103 23.97 -6.81 -14.26
C GLN A 103 23.23 -6.54 -12.94
N ILE A 104 22.27 -7.39 -12.57
CA ILE A 104 21.55 -7.27 -11.29
C ILE A 104 22.48 -7.56 -10.12
N LYS A 105 23.35 -8.58 -10.21
CA LYS A 105 24.37 -8.87 -9.18
C LYS A 105 25.34 -7.70 -9.02
N GLN A 106 25.82 -7.12 -10.11
CA GLN A 106 26.70 -5.94 -10.08
C GLN A 106 25.98 -4.72 -9.51
N ALA A 107 24.74 -4.46 -9.92
CA ALA A 107 23.93 -3.39 -9.35
C ALA A 107 23.66 -3.61 -7.85
N TYR A 108 23.42 -4.85 -7.43
CA TYR A 108 23.25 -5.21 -6.03
C TYR A 108 24.54 -5.05 -5.22
N LEU A 109 25.70 -5.38 -5.80
CA LEU A 109 27.01 -5.16 -5.19
C LEU A 109 27.36 -3.67 -5.11
N MET A 110 27.01 -2.88 -6.12
CA MET A 110 27.19 -1.41 -6.13
C MET A 110 26.21 -0.69 -5.20
N GLN A 111 24.97 -1.16 -5.04
CA GLN A 111 23.98 -0.55 -4.15
C GLN A 111 24.18 -0.87 -2.66
N LYS A 112 25.08 -1.81 -2.31
CA LYS A 112 25.26 -2.27 -0.93
C LYS A 112 26.72 -2.47 -0.51
N GLN A 113 27.67 -1.79 -1.14
CA GLN A 113 28.92 -1.57 -0.41
C GLN A 113 28.63 -0.56 0.69
N ASP A 114 28.65 -1.04 1.92
CA ASP A 114 28.64 -0.18 3.10
C ASP A 114 29.83 0.79 2.98
N SER A 115 29.64 2.05 3.38
CA SER A 115 30.66 3.10 3.18
C SER A 115 32.06 2.70 3.66
N TYR A 116 32.16 1.92 4.74
CA TYR A 116 33.44 1.43 5.28
C TYR A 116 34.21 0.46 4.38
N MET A 117 33.59 -0.08 3.32
CA MET A 117 34.21 -0.99 2.35
C MET A 117 34.80 -0.28 1.13
N ILE A 118 34.60 1.04 1.00
CA ILE A 118 35.09 1.83 -0.13
C ILE A 118 36.48 2.36 0.22
N ASP A 119 37.50 2.01 -0.56
CA ASP A 119 38.89 2.44 -0.34
C ASP A 119 39.13 3.93 -0.68
N ASP A 120 38.46 4.45 -1.72
CA ASP A 120 38.55 5.85 -2.11
C ASP A 120 37.90 6.77 -1.07
N PRO A 121 38.62 7.75 -0.50
CA PRO A 121 38.13 8.57 0.60
C PRO A 121 36.98 9.50 0.20
N ILE A 122 36.94 9.99 -1.04
CA ILE A 122 35.88 10.89 -1.53
C ILE A 122 34.60 10.08 -1.77
N GLN A 123 34.72 8.94 -2.45
CA GLN A 123 33.58 8.05 -2.71
C GLN A 123 33.01 7.48 -1.41
N ARG A 124 33.87 7.14 -0.44
CA ARG A 124 33.46 6.73 0.92
C ARG A 124 32.63 7.81 1.60
N ALA A 125 33.09 9.05 1.57
CA ALA A 125 32.39 10.17 2.20
C ALA A 125 31.03 10.43 1.54
N GLN A 126 30.95 10.37 0.21
CA GLN A 126 29.70 10.49 -0.54
C GLN A 126 28.70 9.39 -0.14
N ARG A 127 29.13 8.13 -0.14
CA ARG A 127 28.29 7.00 0.26
C ARG A 127 27.81 7.12 1.70
N TRP A 128 28.68 7.58 2.60
CA TRP A 128 28.31 7.80 4.00
C TRP A 128 27.24 8.87 4.16
N ILE A 129 27.29 9.94 3.37
CA ILE A 129 26.26 10.99 3.36
C ILE A 129 24.92 10.39 2.91
N GLU A 130 24.91 9.60 1.84
CA GLU A 130 23.71 8.91 1.36
C GLU A 130 23.12 7.95 2.43
N GLU A 131 23.96 7.14 3.07
CA GLU A 131 23.54 6.25 4.18
C GLU A 131 22.91 7.05 5.33
N ARG A 132 23.44 8.22 5.65
CA ARG A 132 22.91 9.10 6.68
C ARG A 132 21.56 9.69 6.29
N GLU A 133 21.38 10.08 5.03
CA GLU A 133 20.12 10.59 4.50
C GLU A 133 19.04 9.49 4.48
N GLU A 134 19.38 8.29 4.01
CA GLU A 134 18.50 7.12 4.05
C GLU A 134 18.11 6.76 5.48
N TYR A 135 19.08 6.74 6.41
CA TYR A 135 18.82 6.49 7.82
C TYR A 135 17.89 7.54 8.42
N LYS A 136 18.12 8.83 8.10
CA LYS A 136 17.27 9.92 8.55
C LYS A 136 15.85 9.79 8.01
N ALA A 137 15.67 9.51 6.72
CA ALA A 137 14.35 9.29 6.13
C ALA A 137 13.63 8.09 6.75
N LYS A 138 14.34 6.98 6.98
CA LYS A 138 13.78 5.80 7.67
C LYS A 138 13.40 6.11 9.11
N LEU A 139 14.22 6.89 9.81
CA LEU A 139 13.96 7.32 11.17
C LEU A 139 12.72 8.24 11.23
N GLU A 140 12.55 9.13 10.26
CA GLU A 140 11.39 10.01 10.12
C GLU A 140 10.10 9.21 9.91
N VAL A 141 10.10 8.25 8.98
CA VAL A 141 8.98 7.31 8.77
C VAL A 141 8.67 6.53 10.05
N MET A 142 9.69 6.02 10.73
CA MET A 142 9.49 5.30 12.01
C MET A 142 8.91 6.21 13.09
N TYR A 143 9.35 7.46 13.19
CA TYR A 143 8.77 8.43 14.12
C TYR A 143 7.30 8.71 13.77
N GLU A 144 6.96 8.92 12.51
CA GLU A 144 5.57 9.11 12.07
C GLU A 144 4.70 7.89 12.40
N GLU A 145 5.19 6.67 12.16
CA GLU A 145 4.50 5.43 12.52
C GLU A 145 4.26 5.33 14.04
N THR A 146 5.29 5.60 14.85
CA THR A 146 5.16 5.56 16.31
C THR A 146 4.22 6.63 16.86
N GLN A 147 4.25 7.85 16.31
CA GLN A 147 3.30 8.92 16.66
C GLN A 147 1.88 8.51 16.29
N ASN A 148 1.66 7.97 15.09
CA ASN A 148 0.36 7.51 14.63
C ASN A 148 -0.20 6.39 15.53
N ILE A 149 0.64 5.44 15.95
CA ILE A 149 0.28 4.40 16.92
C ILE A 149 -0.15 5.04 18.23
N GLN A 150 0.64 5.94 18.80
CA GLN A 150 0.30 6.63 20.06
C GLN A 150 -1.01 7.41 19.94
N ASP A 151 -1.16 8.19 18.88
CA ASP A 151 -2.31 9.04 18.61
C ASP A 151 -3.62 8.28 18.44
N ASN A 152 -3.57 7.11 17.78
CA ASN A 152 -4.72 6.26 17.53
C ASN A 152 -4.90 5.14 18.57
N THR A 153 -4.06 5.10 19.62
CA THR A 153 -4.24 4.16 20.73
C THR A 153 -5.59 4.43 21.41
N PRO A 154 -6.44 3.40 21.58
CA PRO A 154 -7.68 3.53 22.35
C PRO A 154 -7.37 3.96 23.78
N ILE A 155 -8.18 4.88 24.29
CA ILE A 155 -8.08 5.32 25.68
C ILE A 155 -8.26 4.12 26.60
N SER A 156 -7.42 4.01 27.63
CA SER A 156 -7.55 2.94 28.62
C SER A 156 -8.90 3.03 29.35
N SER A 157 -9.40 1.91 29.86
CA SER A 157 -10.65 1.90 30.64
C SER A 157 -10.61 2.88 31.83
N LYS A 158 -9.45 3.01 32.48
CA LYS A 158 -9.26 3.94 33.61
C LYS A 158 -9.35 5.40 33.17
N ASP A 159 -8.71 5.75 32.06
CA ASP A 159 -8.70 7.13 31.56
C ASP A 159 -10.10 7.54 31.03
N TYR A 160 -10.84 6.59 30.45
CA TYR A 160 -12.24 6.81 30.08
C TYR A 160 -13.13 7.08 31.31
N GLN A 161 -12.92 6.36 32.42
CA GLN A 161 -13.63 6.63 33.67
C GLN A 161 -13.31 8.03 34.22
N VAL A 162 -12.05 8.44 34.18
CA VAL A 162 -11.62 9.78 34.59
C VAL A 162 -12.30 10.86 33.74
N LEU A 163 -12.30 10.69 32.41
CA LEU A 163 -13.00 11.59 31.49
C LEU A 163 -14.49 11.66 31.80
N SER A 164 -15.16 10.52 31.93
CA SER A 164 -16.60 10.46 32.24
C SER A 164 -16.93 11.16 33.56
N ARG A 165 -16.08 10.99 34.58
CA ARG A 165 -16.22 11.68 35.87
C ARG A 165 -16.08 13.20 35.71
N LYS A 166 -15.07 13.68 34.98
CA LYS A 166 -14.83 15.11 34.74
C LYS A 166 -15.98 15.78 33.99
N ILE A 167 -16.58 15.07 33.04
CA ILE A 167 -17.80 15.51 32.34
C ILE A 167 -18.96 15.67 33.32
N GLY A 168 -19.16 14.67 34.20
CA GLY A 168 -20.17 14.75 35.26
C GLY A 168 -19.95 15.94 36.19
N GLU A 169 -18.72 16.13 36.67
CA GLU A 169 -18.34 17.25 37.54
C GLU A 169 -18.65 18.62 36.90
N LYS A 170 -18.35 18.80 35.60
CA LYS A 170 -18.65 20.05 34.89
C LYS A 170 -20.16 20.29 34.79
N LEU A 171 -20.93 19.26 34.46
CA LEU A 171 -22.39 19.34 34.38
C LEU A 171 -23.01 19.68 35.74
N GLU A 172 -22.56 19.01 36.80
CA GLU A 172 -23.03 19.26 38.17
C GLU A 172 -22.73 20.68 38.65
N ARG A 173 -21.54 21.22 38.35
CA ARG A 173 -21.21 22.62 38.66
C ARG A 173 -22.20 23.58 38.03
N TYR A 174 -22.50 23.39 36.74
CA TYR A 174 -23.47 24.23 36.04
C TYR A 174 -24.88 24.10 36.65
N ILE A 175 -25.32 22.86 36.89
CA ILE A 175 -26.63 22.57 37.51
C ILE A 175 -26.77 23.28 38.86
N ASN A 176 -25.75 23.18 39.71
CA ASN A 176 -25.75 23.79 41.05
C ASN A 176 -25.72 25.32 40.98
N GLN A 177 -24.90 25.88 40.09
CA GLN A 177 -24.81 27.33 39.87
C GLN A 177 -26.15 27.92 39.41
N HIS A 178 -26.87 27.21 38.53
CA HIS A 178 -28.13 27.68 37.94
C HIS A 178 -29.38 27.11 38.63
N ARG A 179 -29.22 26.32 39.70
CA ARG A 179 -30.29 25.70 40.50
C ARG A 179 -31.31 24.91 39.65
N ILE A 180 -30.81 24.08 38.73
CA ILE A 180 -31.64 23.31 37.79
C ILE A 180 -31.91 21.90 38.35
N TYR A 181 -33.15 21.60 38.74
CA TYR A 181 -33.49 20.30 39.34
C TYR A 181 -34.42 19.43 38.48
N ASN A 182 -34.99 19.97 37.40
CA ASN A 182 -35.87 19.22 36.52
C ASN A 182 -35.09 18.15 35.73
N ARG A 183 -35.57 16.91 35.78
CA ARG A 183 -34.94 15.76 35.11
C ARG A 183 -34.78 15.96 33.59
N ASN A 184 -35.74 16.58 32.94
CA ASN A 184 -35.70 16.83 31.49
C ASN A 184 -34.69 17.91 31.13
N GLN A 185 -34.62 18.99 31.93
CA GLN A 185 -33.61 20.05 31.79
C GLN A 185 -32.20 19.49 31.96
N ILE A 186 -31.97 18.64 32.96
CA ILE A 186 -30.69 17.97 33.21
C ILE A 186 -30.31 17.04 32.06
N ALA A 187 -31.27 16.26 31.53
CA ALA A 187 -31.03 15.37 30.39
C ALA A 187 -30.61 16.14 29.13
N LEU A 188 -31.24 17.30 28.89
CA LEU A 188 -30.91 18.17 27.77
C LEU A 188 -29.50 18.77 27.89
N LEU A 189 -29.12 19.27 29.08
CA LEU A 189 -27.77 19.77 29.34
C LEU A 189 -26.70 18.68 29.19
N ARG A 190 -26.99 17.46 29.67
CA ARG A 190 -26.10 16.31 29.50
C ARG A 190 -25.91 15.96 28.03
N TRP A 191 -26.98 16.01 27.23
CA TRP A 191 -26.93 15.78 25.79
C TRP A 191 -26.10 16.86 25.08
N ASP A 192 -26.30 18.13 25.42
CA ASP A 192 -25.57 19.26 24.85
C ASP A 192 -24.06 19.17 25.14
N LEU A 193 -23.70 18.98 26.41
CA LEU A 193 -22.30 18.77 26.83
C LEU A 193 -21.65 17.58 26.12
N ASN A 194 -22.38 16.47 26.01
CA ASN A 194 -21.89 15.30 25.29
C ASN A 194 -21.62 15.62 23.81
N ASN A 195 -22.51 16.35 23.14
CA ASN A 195 -22.30 16.74 21.74
C ASN A 195 -21.16 17.75 21.56
N ALA A 196 -20.98 18.69 22.49
CA ALA A 196 -19.85 19.61 22.46
C ALA A 196 -18.51 18.84 22.49
N ILE A 197 -18.40 17.83 23.35
CA ILE A 197 -17.22 16.98 23.46
C ILE A 197 -16.99 16.14 22.20
N LEU A 198 -18.06 15.55 21.65
CA LEU A 198 -17.97 14.78 20.41
C LEU A 198 -17.57 15.64 19.21
N THR A 199 -18.10 16.86 19.15
CA THR A 199 -17.76 17.84 18.10
C THR A 199 -16.30 18.28 18.20
N ALA A 200 -15.83 18.60 19.42
CA ALA A 200 -14.43 18.97 19.66
C ALA A 200 -13.46 17.83 19.33
N ALA A 201 -13.84 16.58 19.62
CA ALA A 201 -13.05 15.41 19.27
C ALA A 201 -13.21 14.97 17.79
N GLY A 202 -14.17 15.52 17.05
CA GLY A 202 -14.48 15.12 15.67
C GLY A 202 -14.93 13.66 15.53
N VAL A 203 -15.51 13.06 16.57
CA VAL A 203 -15.91 11.64 16.59
C VAL A 203 -17.41 11.47 16.83
N PRO A 204 -18.04 10.42 16.26
CA PRO A 204 -19.47 10.20 16.43
C PRO A 204 -19.85 9.60 17.79
N ALA A 205 -18.88 9.00 18.51
CA ALA A 205 -19.13 8.36 19.79
C ALA A 205 -17.93 8.47 20.74
N ARG A 206 -18.20 8.57 22.06
CA ARG A 206 -17.15 8.74 23.08
C ARG A 206 -16.19 7.54 23.18
N THR A 207 -16.64 6.36 22.77
CA THR A 207 -15.83 5.14 22.66
C THR A 207 -14.76 5.22 21.57
N LEU A 208 -14.89 6.16 20.63
CA LEU A 208 -13.94 6.40 19.55
C LEU A 208 -12.95 7.51 19.87
N ILE A 209 -13.03 8.13 21.06
CA ILE A 209 -12.03 9.08 21.50
C ILE A 209 -10.70 8.31 21.67
N ARG A 210 -9.61 8.92 21.19
CA ARG A 210 -8.24 8.40 21.21
C ARG A 210 -7.33 9.40 21.90
N GLN A 211 -6.08 9.01 22.13
CA GLN A 211 -5.11 9.85 22.84
C GLN A 211 -4.98 11.26 22.22
N LYS A 212 -4.93 11.35 20.89
CA LYS A 212 -4.82 12.64 20.17
C LYS A 212 -5.96 13.62 20.43
N HIS A 213 -7.13 13.15 20.85
CA HIS A 213 -8.30 14.01 21.07
C HIS A 213 -8.33 14.66 22.48
N PHE A 214 -7.45 14.27 23.40
CA PHE A 214 -7.52 14.71 24.80
C PHE A 214 -7.43 16.23 24.97
N THR A 215 -6.54 16.89 24.23
CA THR A 215 -6.38 18.35 24.32
C THR A 215 -7.66 19.07 23.92
N ALA A 216 -8.23 18.72 22.77
CA ALA A 216 -9.48 19.31 22.28
C ALA A 216 -10.67 19.02 23.22
N VAL A 217 -10.75 17.80 23.77
CA VAL A 217 -11.79 17.42 24.74
C VAL A 217 -11.65 18.19 26.05
N ALA A 218 -10.42 18.38 26.54
CA ALA A 218 -10.16 19.12 27.78
C ALA A 218 -10.51 20.60 27.62
N GLU A 219 -10.11 21.23 26.52
CA GLU A 219 -10.47 22.61 26.18
C GLU A 219 -11.98 22.79 26.06
N ALA A 220 -12.66 21.89 25.34
CA ALA A 220 -14.11 21.93 25.21
C ALA A 220 -14.82 21.78 26.56
N LEU A 221 -14.32 20.90 27.44
CA LEU A 221 -14.90 20.71 28.76
C LEU A 221 -14.76 21.95 29.65
N VAL A 222 -13.59 22.60 29.62
CA VAL A 222 -13.33 23.81 30.39
C VAL A 222 -14.24 24.94 29.91
N ASN A 223 -14.31 25.13 28.59
CA ASN A 223 -15.01 26.25 27.97
C ASN A 223 -16.50 25.99 27.69
N TRP A 224 -17.03 24.81 28.03
CA TRP A 224 -18.43 24.50 27.73
C TRP A 224 -19.39 25.42 28.49
N GLU A 225 -20.30 25.98 27.72
CA GLU A 225 -21.57 26.59 28.11
C GLU A 225 -22.68 26.00 27.23
N PRO A 226 -23.94 25.88 27.71
CA PRO A 226 -25.00 25.32 26.91
C PRO A 226 -25.24 26.14 25.65
N SER A 227 -25.46 25.46 24.52
CA SER A 227 -25.77 26.16 23.26
C SER A 227 -27.04 27.00 23.37
N LEU A 228 -27.14 28.05 22.54
CA LEU A 228 -28.33 28.91 22.48
C LEU A 228 -29.62 28.09 22.27
N SER A 229 -29.58 27.09 21.39
CA SER A 229 -30.71 26.19 21.16
C SER A 229 -31.10 25.40 22.41
N THR A 230 -30.10 24.94 23.18
CA THR A 230 -30.33 24.26 24.45
C THR A 230 -30.93 25.21 25.49
N LEU A 231 -30.41 26.44 25.60
CA LEU A 231 -30.94 27.46 26.50
C LEU A 231 -32.40 27.83 26.19
N GLU A 232 -32.80 27.89 24.92
CA GLU A 232 -34.18 28.11 24.52
C GLU A 232 -35.09 26.95 24.94
N LYS A 233 -34.68 25.71 24.67
CA LYS A 233 -35.43 24.50 25.07
C LYS A 233 -35.54 24.34 26.58
N LEU A 234 -34.57 24.83 27.36
CA LEU A 234 -34.66 24.81 28.82
C LEU A 234 -35.84 25.62 29.36
N LYS A 235 -36.21 26.72 28.68
CA LYS A 235 -37.35 27.58 29.07
C LYS A 235 -38.71 26.93 28.86
N ALA A 236 -38.77 25.86 28.06
CA ALA A 236 -40.01 25.15 27.75
C ALA A 236 -40.39 24.10 28.82
N TYR A 237 -39.57 23.92 29.85
CA TYR A 237 -39.76 22.99 30.98
C TYR A 237 -39.84 23.74 32.31
#